data_AF-A0A9W8E2R3-F1
#
_entry.id   AF-A0A9W8E2R3-F1
#
_cell.length_a   1.000
_cell.length_b   1.000
_cell.length_c   1.000
_cell.angle_alpha   90.00
_cell.angle_beta   90.00
_cell.angle_gamma   90.00
#
_symmetry.space_group_name_H-M   'P 1'
#
loop_
_entity.id
_entity.type
_entity.pdbx_description
1 polymer ?
#
loop_
_entity_poly.entity_id
_entity_poly.type
_entity_poly.pdbx_seq_one_letter_code
_entity_poly.pdbx_strand_id
1 'polypeptide(L)'
;HLKQVVLSGEPAELELIHKWQILRGFRVELEEVERVILASVPDISRVCIAYDSEMKILLGFVTPEDVNVDQVLSALQDRVPHYMVPNIIVPLPYFPLSHNGKTDRKALLALPRRDNVEQNVHIFTPMETKLVTVLADVLKVNPTVVSPPKDTFFTLGGNSISAMHFVARCKDNGIHVDLVDINRQTTIAALAKHARERSGEPVADIQFTEFTHGSFSLTPTQLSYFNWDLADPHQWPVPLMMKVTPPRNLLAWRDIVTSLVSHHDMMRARFELVDGEWCGRVLPIVDDLVKVNEVTLTNETSYFDVIAEVNRLMNFSTGPIYLAYVMNYQGTQYFYLALHHLIADNMSMNLLSGNIRMLLTGQPLPGKTLSYARWSQNLDDLRQAISLDSYELPKEAELVLPPADVFQKQHGGSKSPRLLSSNLDVATTLSTKQFGHLDISVEDIILTGLLLAYTDVFDCSSIPLQYTSHGRNALGNSWDVSHTVGFFVNLCPIVLRRKEGSDLAATLNGVQSVLRGVSDFAVKYMLSGQTMKSPISYNFFETHDISYLTGVNGVEVIDIVTSDEFQRQRVNIDEMPLNFFAKYTGECLTLLVSYDSSLYSAKCISVVMEKWEESVRHIVHQLKSQE
;
A
#
# COMPACT_ATOMS: atom_id res chain seq x y z
N HIS A 1 11.97 25.48 26.85
CA HIS A 1 13.30 26.07 27.12
C HIS A 1 14.34 25.58 26.13
N LEU A 2 14.21 25.97 24.85
CA LEU A 2 15.19 25.67 23.81
C LEU A 2 15.44 26.98 23.06
N LYS A 3 16.44 27.73 23.52
CA LYS A 3 17.14 28.79 22.77
C LYS A 3 18.38 29.17 23.58
N GLN A 4 19.51 29.28 22.88
CA GLN A 4 20.89 29.49 23.35
C GLN A 4 21.55 28.23 23.90
N VAL A 5 22.40 27.60 23.10
CA VAL A 5 23.87 27.65 23.23
C VAL A 5 24.43 27.20 21.87
N VAL A 6 24.76 28.17 21.03
CA VAL A 6 25.89 28.07 20.12
C VAL A 6 26.90 29.04 20.72
N LEU A 7 28.18 28.62 20.79
CA LEU A 7 29.36 29.33 21.33
C LEU A 7 29.82 28.89 22.73
N SER A 8 30.41 27.70 22.81
CA SER A 8 31.64 27.47 23.59
C SER A 8 32.30 26.19 23.07
N GLY A 9 33.41 26.33 22.34
CA GLY A 9 34.19 25.19 21.88
C GLY A 9 34.93 24.54 23.04
N GLU A 10 34.48 23.37 23.48
CA GLU A 10 35.25 22.37 24.23
C GLU A 10 34.80 20.94 23.83
N PRO A 11 35.70 19.94 23.84
CA PRO A 11 35.48 18.63 23.25
C PRO A 11 34.72 17.68 24.18
N ALA A 12 33.39 17.82 24.25
CA ALA A 12 32.52 16.87 24.96
C ALA A 12 31.77 15.90 24.01
N GLU A 13 31.90 16.05 22.69
CA GLU A 13 31.11 15.29 21.70
C GLU A 13 31.67 13.90 21.33
N LEU A 14 32.81 13.46 21.87
CA LEU A 14 33.46 12.22 21.42
C LEU A 14 33.06 10.93 22.19
N GLU A 15 32.32 11.00 23.30
CA GLU A 15 31.86 9.79 24.03
C GLU A 15 30.41 9.37 23.72
N LEU A 16 29.62 10.18 22.99
CA LEU A 16 28.20 9.90 22.69
C LEU A 16 27.97 9.11 21.38
N ILE A 17 29.00 8.93 20.55
CA ILE A 17 28.90 8.35 19.20
C ILE A 17 28.82 6.81 19.20
N HIS A 18 28.99 6.14 20.35
CA HIS A 18 29.07 4.67 20.41
C HIS A 18 27.84 3.93 20.97
N LYS A 19 26.74 4.62 21.31
CA LYS A 19 25.55 3.98 21.90
C LYS A 19 24.61 3.33 20.88
N TRP A 20 24.56 3.90 19.69
CA TRP A 20 23.65 3.45 18.64
C TRP A 20 24.36 3.38 17.30
N GLN A 21 23.96 2.44 16.46
CA GLN A 21 24.45 2.29 15.10
C GLN A 21 23.28 2.23 14.14
N ILE A 22 23.40 2.85 12.97
CA ILE A 22 22.43 2.64 11.90
C ILE A 22 22.84 1.37 11.15
N LEU A 23 22.03 0.33 11.27
CA LEU A 23 22.22 -0.97 10.64
C LEU A 23 20.98 -1.28 9.84
N ARG A 24 21.15 -1.69 8.58
CA ARG A 24 20.02 -2.17 7.79
C ARG A 24 18.88 -1.13 7.64
N GLY A 25 19.19 0.16 7.84
CA GLY A 25 18.24 1.29 7.81
C GLY A 25 17.58 1.62 9.16
N PHE A 26 17.97 0.93 10.23
CA PHE A 26 17.39 1.04 11.58
C PHE A 26 18.41 1.55 12.58
N ARG A 27 17.98 2.38 13.52
CA ARG A 27 18.79 2.73 14.69
C ARG A 27 18.79 1.55 15.66
N VAL A 28 19.94 0.91 15.84
CA VAL A 28 20.15 -0.20 16.76
C VAL A 28 20.90 0.32 17.98
N GLU A 29 20.30 0.19 19.16
CA GLU A 29 20.97 0.46 20.43
C GLU A 29 21.74 -0.81 20.84
N LEU A 30 23.07 -0.81 20.68
CA LEU A 30 23.87 -2.04 20.85
C LEU A 30 23.77 -2.60 22.28
N GLU A 31 23.61 -1.71 23.27
CA GLU A 31 23.41 -2.05 24.68
C GLU A 31 22.10 -2.78 24.96
N GLU A 32 21.08 -2.64 24.09
CA GLU A 32 19.82 -3.37 24.21
C GLU A 32 20.03 -4.85 23.96
N VAL A 33 20.75 -5.19 22.89
CA VAL A 33 21.13 -6.56 22.56
C VAL A 33 22.02 -7.15 23.66
N GLU A 34 22.96 -6.36 24.20
CA GLU A 34 23.79 -6.78 25.34
C GLU A 34 22.95 -7.13 26.58
N ARG A 35 21.93 -6.32 26.91
CA ARG A 35 21.01 -6.57 28.03
C ARG A 35 20.18 -7.82 27.83
N VAL A 36 19.66 -8.04 26.62
CA VAL A 36 18.86 -9.23 26.31
C VAL A 36 19.70 -10.49 26.53
N ILE A 37 20.95 -10.52 26.05
CA ILE A 37 21.84 -11.67 26.24
C ILE A 37 22.11 -11.92 27.73
N LEU A 38 22.47 -10.89 28.48
CA LEU A 38 22.76 -10.99 29.92
C LEU A 38 21.54 -11.45 30.74
N ALA A 39 20.34 -11.04 30.36
CA ALA A 39 19.11 -11.45 31.05
C ALA A 39 18.67 -12.88 30.70
N SER A 40 19.09 -13.39 29.54
CA SER A 40 18.56 -14.64 28.97
C SER A 40 19.49 -15.84 29.14
N VAL A 41 20.79 -15.60 29.32
CA VAL A 41 21.81 -16.66 29.40
C VAL A 41 22.60 -16.52 30.71
N PRO A 42 22.24 -17.27 31.77
CA PRO A 42 22.78 -17.08 33.13
C PRO A 42 24.30 -17.22 33.27
N ASP A 43 24.93 -18.00 32.39
CA ASP A 43 26.36 -18.32 32.48
C ASP A 43 27.26 -17.24 31.84
N ILE A 44 26.67 -16.21 31.22
CA ILE A 44 27.42 -15.12 30.59
C ILE A 44 27.77 -14.03 31.61
N SER A 45 29.06 -13.78 31.77
CA SER A 45 29.58 -12.77 32.70
C SER A 45 29.74 -11.39 32.07
N ARG A 46 30.04 -11.31 30.76
CA ARG A 46 30.17 -10.05 30.02
C ARG A 46 29.72 -10.23 28.57
N VAL A 47 29.12 -9.19 28.01
CA VAL A 47 28.72 -9.10 26.61
C VAL A 47 29.19 -7.77 26.03
N CYS A 48 29.61 -7.77 24.77
CA CYS A 48 29.89 -6.57 24.01
C CYS A 48 29.41 -6.77 22.57
N ILE A 49 28.44 -5.99 22.12
CA ILE A 49 28.02 -5.97 20.72
C ILE A 49 28.73 -4.82 20.01
N ALA A 50 29.43 -5.13 18.92
CA ALA A 50 30.14 -4.15 18.12
C ALA A 50 29.78 -4.27 16.64
N TYR A 51 29.78 -3.15 15.95
CA TYR A 51 29.62 -3.13 14.51
C TYR A 51 30.98 -3.11 13.82
N ASP A 52 31.18 -4.05 12.90
CA ASP A 52 32.31 -4.03 11.97
C ASP A 52 31.92 -3.22 10.73
N SER A 53 32.53 -2.05 10.57
CA SER A 53 32.24 -1.15 9.45
C SER A 53 32.77 -1.65 8.10
N GLU A 54 33.77 -2.52 8.09
CA GLU A 54 34.37 -3.07 6.87
C GLU A 54 33.49 -4.19 6.29
N MET A 55 33.10 -5.15 7.15
CA MET A 55 32.21 -6.25 6.74
C MET A 55 30.73 -5.88 6.78
N LYS A 56 30.39 -4.73 7.39
CA LYS A 56 29.02 -4.26 7.59
C LYS A 56 28.14 -5.26 8.36
N ILE A 57 28.69 -5.86 9.40
CA ILE A 57 28.02 -6.87 10.25
C ILE A 57 28.10 -6.54 11.73
N LEU A 58 27.18 -7.10 12.52
CA LEU A 58 27.26 -7.10 13.98
C LEU A 58 28.10 -8.27 14.49
N LEU A 59 28.98 -8.00 15.44
CA LEU A 59 29.78 -8.98 16.18
C LEU A 59 29.35 -8.94 17.65
N GLY A 60 29.11 -10.10 18.24
CA GLY A 60 28.83 -10.23 19.68
C GLY A 60 29.97 -10.96 20.38
N PHE A 61 30.67 -10.29 21.27
CA PHE A 61 31.68 -10.91 22.12
C PHE A 61 31.03 -11.31 23.44
N VAL A 62 31.32 -12.51 23.93
CA VAL A 62 30.76 -13.05 25.19
C VAL A 62 31.83 -13.73 26.02
N THR A 63 31.66 -13.76 27.35
CA THR A 63 32.52 -14.54 28.27
C THR A 63 31.66 -15.39 29.21
N PRO A 64 32.10 -16.60 29.61
CA PRO A 64 33.39 -17.25 29.34
C PRO A 64 33.53 -17.89 27.94
N GLU A 65 34.70 -18.46 27.62
CA GLU A 65 35.03 -19.03 26.30
C GLU A 65 34.23 -20.30 25.95
N ASP A 66 33.69 -20.98 26.96
CA ASP A 66 32.90 -22.20 26.87
C ASP A 66 31.38 -21.96 26.82
N VAL A 67 30.95 -20.71 26.60
CA VAL A 67 29.54 -20.36 26.41
C VAL A 67 28.94 -21.11 25.22
N ASN A 68 27.75 -21.68 25.42
CA ASN A 68 26.96 -22.27 24.35
C ASN A 68 26.40 -21.16 23.43
N VAL A 69 27.00 -20.99 22.26
CA VAL A 69 26.62 -19.96 21.28
C VAL A 69 25.19 -20.16 20.76
N ASP A 70 24.72 -21.39 20.59
CA ASP A 70 23.35 -21.66 20.13
C ASP A 70 22.31 -21.16 21.12
N GLN A 71 22.59 -21.30 22.41
CA GLN A 71 21.72 -20.78 23.47
C GLN A 71 21.63 -19.25 23.43
N VAL A 72 22.74 -18.56 23.13
CA VAL A 72 22.79 -17.11 22.95
C VAL A 72 21.96 -16.68 21.75
N LEU A 73 22.14 -17.37 20.62
CA LEU A 73 21.42 -17.06 19.39
C LEU A 73 19.92 -17.33 19.51
N SER A 74 19.52 -18.45 20.11
CA SER A 74 18.10 -18.77 20.36
C SER A 74 17.46 -17.70 21.26
N ALA A 75 18.14 -17.29 22.32
CA ALA A 75 17.64 -16.27 23.23
C ALA A 75 17.43 -14.90 22.54
N LEU A 76 18.24 -14.58 21.54
CA LEU A 76 18.11 -13.35 20.76
C LEU A 76 17.02 -13.43 19.69
N GLN A 77 16.89 -14.58 19.01
CA GLN A 77 15.95 -14.74 17.91
C GLN A 77 14.49 -14.55 18.31
N ASP A 78 14.15 -14.85 19.57
CA ASP A 78 12.78 -14.73 20.09
C ASP A 78 12.47 -13.36 20.72
N ARG A 79 13.46 -12.46 20.85
CA ARG A 79 13.36 -11.26 21.72
C ARG A 79 13.87 -9.97 21.09
N VAL A 80 14.58 -10.04 19.97
CA VAL A 80 14.98 -8.86 19.21
C VAL A 80 14.74 -9.07 17.72
N PRO A 81 14.44 -8.01 16.96
CA PRO A 81 14.33 -8.10 15.51
C PRO A 81 15.59 -8.72 14.89
N HIS A 82 15.43 -9.50 13.81
CA HIS A 82 16.54 -10.24 13.21
C HIS A 82 17.74 -9.35 12.82
N TYR A 83 17.52 -8.08 12.47
CA TYR A 83 18.58 -7.12 12.16
C TYR A 83 19.46 -6.72 13.35
N MET A 84 18.99 -6.93 14.59
CA MET A 84 19.73 -6.67 15.83
C MET A 84 20.54 -7.88 16.30
N VAL A 85 20.24 -9.08 15.79
CA VAL A 85 20.96 -10.31 16.14
C VAL A 85 22.37 -10.25 15.54
N PRO A 86 23.45 -10.41 16.34
CA PRO A 86 24.81 -10.41 15.83
C PRO A 86 25.02 -11.50 14.79
N ASN A 87 25.70 -11.15 13.70
CA ASN A 87 26.04 -12.08 12.63
C ASN A 87 27.04 -13.14 13.08
N ILE A 88 27.90 -12.80 14.04
CA ILE A 88 28.92 -13.68 14.60
C ILE A 88 28.96 -13.48 16.11
N ILE A 89 28.97 -14.58 16.86
CA ILE A 89 29.25 -14.58 18.30
C ILE A 89 30.66 -15.14 18.51
N VAL A 90 31.47 -14.44 19.31
CA VAL A 90 32.86 -14.79 19.63
C VAL A 90 32.98 -14.98 21.14
N PRO A 91 32.98 -16.23 21.64
CA PRO A 91 33.32 -16.53 23.01
C PRO A 91 34.79 -16.20 23.29
N LEU A 92 35.06 -15.58 24.43
CA LEU A 92 36.39 -15.18 24.87
C LEU A 92 36.63 -15.57 26.34
N PRO A 93 37.87 -15.89 26.72
CA PRO A 93 38.20 -16.16 28.12
C PRO A 93 38.15 -14.89 28.99
N TYR A 94 38.42 -13.73 28.41
CA TYR A 94 38.33 -12.43 29.08
C TYR A 94 38.17 -11.30 28.04
N PHE A 95 37.60 -10.17 28.46
CA PHE A 95 37.54 -8.97 27.63
C PHE A 95 38.79 -8.09 27.82
N PRO A 96 39.38 -7.55 26.75
CA PRO A 96 40.38 -6.51 26.87
C PRO A 96 39.76 -5.26 27.50
N LEU A 97 40.50 -4.65 28.42
CA LEU A 97 40.10 -3.43 29.12
C LEU A 97 41.00 -2.28 28.69
N SER A 98 40.39 -1.10 28.55
CA SER A 98 41.08 0.17 28.36
C SER A 98 41.83 0.58 29.64
N HIS A 99 42.67 1.62 29.53
CA HIS A 99 43.42 2.20 30.66
C HIS A 99 42.53 2.67 31.83
N ASN A 100 41.23 2.90 31.59
CA ASN A 100 40.24 3.30 32.61
C ASN A 100 39.39 2.12 33.12
N GLY A 101 39.76 0.87 32.83
CA GLY A 101 39.06 -0.34 33.30
C GLY A 101 37.74 -0.67 32.56
N LYS A 102 37.31 0.15 31.59
CA LYS A 102 36.15 -0.13 30.73
C LYS A 102 36.52 -1.10 29.60
N THR A 103 35.56 -1.87 29.09
CA THR A 103 35.72 -2.75 27.91
C THR A 103 36.29 -1.99 26.72
N ASP A 104 37.38 -2.47 26.15
CA ASP A 104 38.00 -1.89 24.95
C ASP A 104 37.39 -2.50 23.68
N ARG A 105 36.36 -1.84 23.15
CA ARG A 105 35.66 -2.26 21.92
C ARG A 105 36.58 -2.30 20.70
N LYS A 106 37.57 -1.40 20.62
CA LYS A 106 38.52 -1.36 19.49
C LYS A 106 39.46 -2.55 19.54
N ALA A 107 39.95 -2.89 20.74
CA ALA A 107 40.78 -4.08 20.93
C ALA A 107 40.01 -5.37 20.62
N LEU A 108 38.72 -5.45 21.00
CA LEU A 108 37.85 -6.58 20.66
C LEU A 108 37.69 -6.74 19.14
N LEU A 109 37.42 -5.66 18.41
CA LEU A 109 37.28 -5.67 16.95
C LEU A 109 38.58 -6.07 16.22
N ALA A 110 39.73 -5.85 16.84
CA ALA A 110 41.04 -6.18 16.28
C ALA A 110 41.50 -7.61 16.57
N LEU A 111 40.75 -8.40 17.36
CA LEU A 111 41.13 -9.78 17.67
C LEU A 111 41.10 -10.65 16.40
N PRO A 112 42.12 -11.51 16.18
CA PRO A 112 42.11 -12.46 15.07
C PRO A 112 40.92 -13.41 15.25
N ARG A 113 40.07 -13.44 14.22
CA ARG A 113 38.86 -14.29 14.22
C ARG A 113 39.33 -15.73 14.08
N ARG A 114 38.99 -16.58 15.04
CA ARG A 114 39.32 -18.02 14.95
C ARG A 114 38.54 -18.62 13.78
N ASP A 115 39.20 -19.46 12.98
CA ASP A 115 38.61 -20.12 11.81
C ASP A 115 37.46 -21.11 12.14
N ASN A 116 37.19 -21.37 13.43
CA ASN A 116 36.12 -22.25 13.92
C ASN A 116 34.87 -21.50 14.42
N VAL A 117 34.60 -20.30 13.92
CA VAL A 117 33.27 -19.69 14.10
C VAL A 117 32.29 -20.44 13.20
N GLU A 118 31.33 -21.18 13.77
CA GLU A 118 30.22 -21.75 13.02
C GLU A 118 29.46 -20.62 12.31
N GLN A 119 29.68 -20.50 11.00
CA GLN A 119 29.04 -19.50 10.16
C GLN A 119 27.61 -19.94 9.88
N ASN A 120 26.65 -19.38 10.62
CA ASN A 120 25.22 -19.56 10.33
C ASN A 120 24.78 -18.59 9.20
N VAL A 121 25.51 -18.59 8.07
CA VAL A 121 25.21 -17.76 6.91
C VAL A 121 24.41 -18.62 5.93
N HIS A 122 23.09 -18.37 5.85
CA HIS A 122 22.29 -18.90 4.75
C HIS A 122 22.81 -18.30 3.43
N ILE A 123 23.39 -19.14 2.58
CA ILE A 123 23.87 -18.72 1.25
C ILE A 123 22.66 -18.70 0.32
N PHE A 124 22.36 -17.53 -0.24
CA PHE A 124 21.19 -17.38 -1.11
C PHE A 124 21.37 -18.23 -2.37
N THR A 125 20.33 -18.98 -2.74
CA THR A 125 20.28 -19.58 -4.07
C THR A 125 20.21 -18.48 -5.15
N PRO A 126 20.59 -18.75 -6.41
CA PRO A 126 20.47 -17.76 -7.49
C PRO A 126 19.05 -17.19 -7.64
N MET A 127 18.03 -18.03 -7.45
CA MET A 127 16.63 -17.60 -7.46
C MET A 127 16.29 -16.73 -6.25
N GLU A 128 16.74 -17.09 -5.04
CA GLU A 128 16.57 -16.25 -3.85
C GLU A 128 17.22 -14.88 -4.04
N THR A 129 18.43 -14.80 -4.60
CA THR A 129 19.09 -13.51 -4.89
C THR A 129 18.26 -12.64 -5.82
N LYS A 130 17.70 -13.24 -6.89
CA LYS A 130 16.84 -12.53 -7.85
C LYS A 130 15.55 -12.04 -7.19
N LEU A 131 14.85 -12.91 -6.45
CA LEU A 131 13.63 -12.55 -5.74
C LEU A 131 13.88 -11.47 -4.69
N VAL A 132 14.95 -11.58 -3.89
CA VAL A 132 15.32 -10.55 -2.90
C VAL A 132 15.62 -9.22 -3.58
N THR A 133 16.27 -9.22 -4.74
CA THR A 133 16.56 -7.97 -5.48
C THR A 133 15.28 -7.29 -5.93
N VAL A 134 14.37 -8.05 -6.54
CA VAL A 134 13.07 -7.53 -6.99
C VAL A 134 12.22 -7.09 -5.80
N LEU A 135 12.20 -7.87 -4.73
CA LEU A 135 11.44 -7.60 -3.52
C LEU A 135 11.96 -6.34 -2.82
N ALA A 136 13.28 -6.19 -2.73
CA ALA A 136 13.91 -5.01 -2.15
C ALA A 136 13.58 -3.73 -2.93
N ASP A 137 13.54 -3.80 -4.27
CA ASP A 137 13.10 -2.68 -5.10
C ASP A 137 11.61 -2.36 -4.85
N VAL A 138 10.77 -3.38 -4.76
CA VAL A 138 9.32 -3.23 -4.58
C VAL A 138 8.96 -2.76 -3.18
N LEU A 139 9.55 -3.31 -2.11
CA LEU A 139 9.20 -2.96 -0.73
C LEU A 139 10.10 -1.88 -0.12
N LYS A 140 11.06 -1.35 -0.90
CA LYS A 140 12.07 -0.37 -0.44
C LYS A 140 12.78 -0.78 0.86
N VAL A 141 12.98 -2.09 1.00
CA VAL A 141 13.83 -2.68 2.03
C VAL A 141 15.22 -2.87 1.47
N ASN A 142 16.26 -2.70 2.29
CA ASN A 142 17.60 -3.01 1.85
C ASN A 142 17.71 -4.53 1.62
N PRO A 143 18.21 -5.03 0.47
CA PRO A 143 18.24 -6.47 0.20
C PRO A 143 19.05 -7.25 1.24
N THR A 144 19.98 -6.61 1.96
CA THR A 144 20.77 -7.26 3.03
C THR A 144 19.97 -7.51 4.32
N VAL A 145 18.75 -6.99 4.43
CA VAL A 145 17.89 -7.19 5.61
C VAL A 145 16.98 -8.39 5.46
N VAL A 146 16.81 -8.89 4.23
CA VAL A 146 15.91 -9.99 3.91
C VAL A 146 16.60 -11.32 4.22
N SER A 147 15.93 -12.17 4.98
CA SER A 147 16.32 -13.53 5.32
C SER A 147 15.39 -14.50 4.61
N PRO A 148 15.77 -15.03 3.43
CA PRO A 148 14.86 -15.87 2.65
C PRO A 148 14.25 -17.06 3.39
N PRO A 149 14.95 -17.76 4.30
CA PRO A 149 14.38 -18.87 5.06
C PRO A 149 13.31 -18.48 6.07
N LYS A 150 13.30 -17.22 6.53
CA LYS A 150 12.48 -16.76 7.66
C LYS A 150 11.44 -15.73 7.26
N ASP A 151 11.81 -14.83 6.37
CA ASP A 151 10.94 -13.74 5.95
C ASP A 151 9.98 -14.20 4.87
N THR A 152 8.74 -13.74 4.96
CA THR A 152 7.74 -13.82 3.91
C THR A 152 7.59 -12.45 3.24
N PHE A 153 6.85 -12.41 2.13
CA PHE A 153 6.54 -11.13 1.48
C PHE A 153 5.83 -10.14 2.42
N PHE A 154 4.85 -10.65 3.19
CA PHE A 154 4.08 -9.84 4.13
C PHE A 154 4.89 -9.46 5.36
N THR A 155 5.82 -10.32 5.81
CA THR A 155 6.68 -9.97 6.95
C THR A 155 7.67 -8.86 6.62
N LEU A 156 7.96 -8.64 5.35
CA LEU A 156 8.82 -7.54 4.89
C LEU A 156 8.02 -6.26 4.62
N GLY A 157 6.74 -6.27 4.96
CA GLY A 157 5.81 -5.16 4.78
C GLY A 157 5.12 -5.10 3.44
N GLY A 158 5.07 -6.23 2.74
CA GLY A 158 4.21 -6.41 1.60
C GLY A 158 2.72 -6.47 1.97
N ASN A 159 1.87 -6.21 0.98
CA ASN A 159 0.41 -6.26 1.03
C ASN A 159 -0.12 -6.76 -0.33
N SER A 160 -1.43 -6.88 -0.50
CA SER A 160 -2.03 -7.39 -1.74
C SER A 160 -1.63 -6.59 -2.99
N ILE A 161 -1.44 -5.27 -2.87
CA ILE A 161 -1.10 -4.41 -4.01
C ILE A 161 0.39 -4.52 -4.37
N SER A 162 1.27 -4.37 -3.40
CA SER A 162 2.70 -4.57 -3.60
C SER A 162 3.03 -6.00 -4.02
N ALA A 163 2.23 -7.01 -3.65
CA ALA A 163 2.37 -8.38 -4.14
C ALA A 163 2.12 -8.46 -5.65
N MET A 164 1.09 -7.77 -6.17
CA MET A 164 0.86 -7.66 -7.61
C MET A 164 2.03 -6.95 -8.31
N HIS A 165 2.55 -5.87 -7.72
CA HIS A 165 3.73 -5.17 -8.25
C HIS A 165 4.98 -6.05 -8.24
N PHE A 166 5.16 -6.85 -7.20
CA PHE A 166 6.26 -7.80 -7.07
C PHE A 166 6.20 -8.88 -8.15
N VAL A 167 5.03 -9.50 -8.38
CA VAL A 167 4.84 -10.47 -9.46
C VAL A 167 5.13 -9.86 -10.83
N ALA A 168 4.62 -8.65 -11.08
CA ALA A 168 4.86 -7.92 -12.33
C ALA A 168 6.35 -7.65 -12.55
N ARG A 169 7.04 -7.16 -11.51
CA ARG A 169 8.47 -6.86 -11.56
C ARG A 169 9.33 -8.13 -11.68
N CYS A 170 8.91 -9.24 -11.06
CA CYS A 170 9.53 -10.54 -11.24
C CYS A 170 9.47 -10.96 -12.72
N LYS A 171 8.30 -10.79 -13.36
CA LYS A 171 8.09 -11.09 -14.77
C LYS A 171 8.97 -10.25 -15.69
N ASP A 172 9.09 -8.94 -15.43
CA ASP A 172 10.02 -8.04 -16.13
C ASP A 172 11.49 -8.51 -16.02
N ASN A 173 11.84 -9.16 -14.92
CA ASN A 173 13.17 -9.72 -14.66
C ASN A 173 13.29 -11.20 -15.08
N GLY A 174 12.34 -11.73 -15.86
CA GLY A 174 12.38 -13.10 -16.38
C GLY A 174 12.10 -14.18 -15.33
N ILE A 175 11.38 -13.85 -14.26
CA ILE A 175 11.02 -14.76 -13.17
C ILE A 175 9.50 -14.95 -13.16
N HIS A 176 9.05 -16.19 -13.18
CA HIS A 176 7.62 -16.51 -12.99
C HIS A 176 7.35 -16.82 -11.52
N VAL A 177 6.43 -16.07 -10.90
CA VAL A 177 5.94 -16.25 -9.53
C VAL A 177 4.43 -16.11 -9.53
N ASP A 178 3.71 -17.03 -8.89
CA ASP A 178 2.26 -16.95 -8.78
C ASP A 178 1.85 -16.14 -7.54
N LEU A 179 0.86 -15.26 -7.70
CA LEU A 179 0.32 -14.46 -6.59
C LEU A 179 -0.25 -15.35 -5.46
N VAL A 180 -0.75 -16.54 -5.83
CA VAL A 180 -1.25 -17.54 -4.88
C VAL A 180 -0.15 -18.02 -3.92
N ASP A 181 1.09 -18.20 -4.41
CA ASP A 181 2.21 -18.66 -3.58
C ASP A 181 2.66 -17.58 -2.59
N ILE A 182 2.54 -16.31 -2.98
CA ILE A 182 2.76 -15.16 -2.08
C ILE A 182 1.67 -15.14 -1.02
N ASN A 183 0.39 -15.20 -1.40
CA ASN A 183 -0.76 -15.14 -0.50
C ASN A 183 -0.81 -16.29 0.51
N ARG A 184 -0.19 -17.43 0.19
CA ARG A 184 0.01 -18.55 1.14
C ARG A 184 1.05 -18.28 2.23
N GLN A 185 1.60 -17.07 2.29
CA GLN A 185 2.60 -16.64 3.28
C GLN A 185 3.82 -17.56 3.32
N THR A 186 4.24 -18.01 2.15
CA THR A 186 5.47 -18.79 2.04
C THR A 186 6.68 -17.88 2.28
N THR A 187 7.72 -18.41 2.93
CA THR A 187 8.99 -17.69 3.09
C THR A 187 9.61 -17.44 1.72
N ILE A 188 10.47 -16.43 1.55
CA ILE A 188 11.08 -16.14 0.24
C ILE A 188 11.87 -17.36 -0.28
N ALA A 189 12.45 -18.17 0.59
CA ALA A 189 13.09 -19.45 0.24
C ALA A 189 12.07 -20.49 -0.24
N ALA A 190 10.89 -20.57 0.37
CA ALA A 190 9.82 -21.42 -0.13
C ALA A 190 9.27 -20.91 -1.48
N LEU A 191 9.07 -19.60 -1.61
CA LEU A 191 8.68 -18.96 -2.87
C LEU A 191 9.70 -19.23 -3.97
N ALA A 192 11.00 -19.18 -3.67
CA ALA A 192 12.08 -19.49 -4.61
C ALA A 192 12.02 -20.93 -5.15
N LYS A 193 11.46 -21.88 -4.41
CA LYS A 193 11.27 -23.27 -4.88
C LYS A 193 10.13 -23.40 -5.89
N HIS A 194 9.15 -22.51 -5.83
CA HIS A 194 8.02 -22.45 -6.76
C HIS A 194 8.28 -21.52 -7.95
N ALA A 195 9.17 -20.55 -7.77
CA ALA A 195 9.60 -19.64 -8.82
C ALA A 195 10.37 -20.36 -9.93
N ARG A 196 10.14 -19.94 -11.17
CA ARG A 196 10.80 -20.52 -12.34
C ARG A 196 11.56 -19.45 -13.11
N GLU A 197 12.79 -19.74 -13.49
CA GLU A 197 13.48 -18.94 -14.49
C GLU A 197 12.76 -19.13 -15.82
N ARG A 198 12.48 -18.01 -16.51
CA ARG A 198 12.00 -18.08 -17.88
C ARG A 198 13.16 -18.55 -18.75
N SER A 199 13.16 -19.83 -19.13
CA SER A 199 14.00 -20.31 -20.23
C SER A 199 13.70 -19.44 -21.44
N GLY A 200 14.73 -18.93 -22.12
CA GLY A 200 14.63 -17.94 -23.21
C GLY A 200 13.81 -18.32 -24.45
N GLU A 201 12.93 -19.30 -24.35
CA GLU A 201 11.78 -19.40 -25.23
C GLU A 201 10.72 -18.40 -24.75
N PRO A 202 10.19 -17.54 -25.65
CA PRO A 202 8.92 -16.91 -25.36
C PRO A 202 7.99 -18.06 -25.01
N VAL A 203 7.47 -18.13 -23.77
CA VAL A 203 6.16 -18.76 -23.56
C VAL A 203 5.35 -18.26 -24.72
N ALA A 204 4.98 -19.18 -25.63
CA ALA A 204 4.25 -18.87 -26.86
C ALA A 204 3.31 -17.75 -26.49
N ASP A 205 3.54 -16.56 -27.08
CA ASP A 205 2.81 -15.33 -26.79
C ASP A 205 1.41 -15.75 -26.45
N ILE A 206 1.05 -15.71 -25.17
CA ILE A 206 -0.31 -15.99 -24.78
C ILE A 206 -1.00 -14.82 -25.48
N GLN A 207 -1.62 -15.14 -26.64
CA GLN A 207 -2.31 -14.30 -27.64
C GLN A 207 -3.37 -13.38 -27.01
N PHE A 208 -2.95 -12.43 -26.17
CA PHE A 208 -3.84 -11.69 -25.27
C PHE A 208 -3.52 -10.19 -25.23
N THR A 209 -2.58 -9.73 -26.07
CA THR A 209 -2.28 -8.31 -26.31
C THR A 209 -2.94 -7.74 -27.58
N GLU A 210 -3.63 -8.57 -28.38
CA GLU A 210 -4.08 -8.19 -29.74
C GLU A 210 -5.25 -7.19 -29.78
N PHE A 211 -6.01 -7.03 -28.69
CA PHE A 211 -7.13 -6.08 -28.67
C PHE A 211 -6.61 -4.63 -28.58
N THR A 212 -6.30 -4.04 -29.73
CA THR A 212 -5.80 -2.66 -29.81
C THR A 212 -6.90 -1.64 -30.12
N HIS A 213 -8.02 -2.07 -30.71
CA HIS A 213 -9.18 -1.26 -31.06
C HIS A 213 -10.39 -2.15 -31.34
N GLY A 214 -11.59 -1.59 -31.33
CA GLY A 214 -12.86 -2.29 -31.56
C GLY A 214 -13.80 -2.25 -30.37
N SER A 215 -14.96 -2.91 -30.50
CA SER A 215 -15.99 -2.95 -29.47
C SER A 215 -15.74 -4.05 -28.44
N PHE A 216 -16.12 -3.82 -27.19
CA PHE A 216 -16.03 -4.77 -26.09
C PHE A 216 -17.24 -4.66 -25.16
N SER A 217 -17.61 -5.79 -24.56
CA SER A 217 -18.65 -5.86 -23.53
C SER A 217 -18.19 -5.17 -22.26
N LEU A 218 -19.10 -4.45 -21.60
CA LEU A 218 -18.82 -3.80 -20.33
C LEU A 218 -18.85 -4.80 -19.18
N THR A 219 -17.97 -4.60 -18.21
CA THR A 219 -18.02 -5.39 -16.97
C THR A 219 -19.29 -5.08 -16.19
N PRO A 220 -19.76 -5.99 -15.29
CA PRO A 220 -20.89 -5.70 -14.41
C PRO A 220 -20.70 -4.41 -13.59
N THR A 221 -19.47 -4.10 -13.17
CA THR A 221 -19.15 -2.82 -12.50
C THR A 221 -19.40 -1.62 -13.41
N GLN A 222 -18.90 -1.65 -14.65
CA GLN A 222 -19.15 -0.58 -15.63
C GLN A 222 -20.63 -0.45 -16.00
N LEU A 223 -21.38 -1.56 -16.08
CA LEU A 223 -22.82 -1.53 -16.30
C LEU A 223 -23.57 -0.93 -15.10
N SER A 224 -23.16 -1.28 -13.88
CA SER A 224 -23.78 -0.75 -12.66
C SER A 224 -23.67 0.77 -12.57
N TYR A 225 -22.57 1.35 -13.06
CA TYR A 225 -22.36 2.80 -13.12
C TYR A 225 -23.48 3.53 -13.87
N PHE A 226 -23.92 2.98 -15.00
CA PHE A 226 -24.98 3.58 -15.81
C PHE A 226 -26.38 3.46 -15.18
N ASN A 227 -26.51 2.68 -14.10
CA ASN A 227 -27.74 2.57 -13.32
C ASN A 227 -27.74 3.47 -12.08
N TRP A 228 -26.67 4.23 -11.83
CA TRP A 228 -26.60 5.15 -10.70
C TRP A 228 -27.33 6.46 -11.03
N ASP A 229 -27.96 7.05 -10.00
CA ASP A 229 -28.67 8.33 -10.12
C ASP A 229 -27.67 9.49 -10.04
N LEU A 230 -27.03 9.79 -11.18
CA LEU A 230 -25.98 10.80 -11.29
C LEU A 230 -26.52 12.07 -11.97
N ALA A 231 -26.18 13.24 -11.40
CA ALA A 231 -26.52 14.53 -12.00
C ALA A 231 -25.88 14.72 -13.39
N ASP A 232 -24.64 14.27 -13.57
CA ASP A 232 -23.97 14.19 -14.87
C ASP A 232 -23.07 12.94 -14.91
N PRO A 233 -23.44 11.89 -15.67
CA PRO A 233 -22.64 10.67 -15.77
C PRO A 233 -21.37 10.87 -16.61
N HIS A 234 -21.15 12.03 -17.23
CA HIS A 234 -19.88 12.31 -17.92
C HIS A 234 -18.78 12.80 -16.97
N GLN A 235 -19.13 13.18 -15.73
CA GLN A 235 -18.22 13.86 -14.81
C GLN A 235 -17.83 12.96 -13.63
N TRP A 236 -16.97 11.98 -13.88
CA TRP A 236 -16.34 11.22 -12.80
C TRP A 236 -14.82 11.12 -12.95
N PRO A 237 -14.07 12.21 -12.68
CA PRO A 237 -12.61 12.21 -12.76
C PRO A 237 -11.98 11.32 -11.70
N VAL A 238 -10.95 10.57 -12.11
CA VAL A 238 -9.92 10.01 -11.25
C VAL A 238 -8.63 10.80 -11.49
N PRO A 239 -8.27 11.73 -10.60
CA PRO A 239 -7.20 12.68 -10.85
C PRO A 239 -5.82 12.17 -10.41
N LEU A 240 -4.79 12.71 -11.06
CA LEU A 240 -3.38 12.67 -10.68
C LEU A 240 -2.83 14.08 -10.81
N MET A 241 -2.20 14.58 -9.76
CA MET A 241 -1.51 15.86 -9.76
C MET A 241 -0.03 15.64 -9.46
N MET A 242 0.85 16.24 -10.27
CA MET A 242 2.29 16.20 -10.05
C MET A 242 2.89 17.59 -10.11
N LYS A 243 3.83 17.88 -9.23
CA LYS A 243 4.76 19.00 -9.35
C LYS A 243 6.03 18.51 -10.04
N VAL A 244 6.52 19.27 -11.01
CA VAL A 244 7.65 18.89 -11.86
C VAL A 244 8.71 19.99 -11.86
N THR A 245 9.95 19.57 -11.59
CA THR A 245 11.14 20.39 -11.42
C THR A 245 12.33 19.68 -12.09
N PRO A 246 13.10 20.33 -12.97
CA PRO A 246 12.78 21.61 -13.60
C PRO A 246 11.54 21.49 -14.52
N PRO A 247 10.85 22.60 -14.80
CA PRO A 247 9.76 22.62 -15.78
C PRO A 247 10.17 22.01 -17.13
N ARG A 248 9.22 21.35 -17.79
CA ARG A 248 9.38 20.82 -19.16
C ARG A 248 8.61 21.69 -20.15
N ASN A 249 9.08 21.73 -21.39
CA ASN A 249 8.35 22.39 -22.46
C ASN A 249 7.09 21.57 -22.83
N LEU A 250 6.12 22.22 -23.48
CA LEU A 250 4.85 21.60 -23.83
C LEU A 250 4.99 20.42 -24.82
N LEU A 251 6.00 20.43 -25.70
CA LEU A 251 6.25 19.33 -26.64
C LEU A 251 6.64 18.04 -25.90
N ALA A 252 7.50 18.13 -24.89
CA ALA A 252 7.86 16.98 -24.07
C ALA A 252 6.63 16.37 -23.37
N TRP A 253 5.71 17.20 -22.88
CA TRP A 253 4.46 16.72 -22.32
C TRP A 253 3.54 16.07 -23.36
N ARG A 254 3.50 16.61 -24.59
CA ARG A 254 2.78 15.97 -25.69
C ARG A 254 3.37 14.60 -26.00
N ASP A 255 4.69 14.46 -26.09
CA ASP A 255 5.36 13.17 -26.35
C ASP A 255 5.07 12.14 -25.24
N ILE A 256 5.06 12.58 -23.98
CA ILE A 256 4.69 11.73 -22.84
C ILE A 256 3.25 11.25 -22.98
N VAL A 257 2.29 12.15 -23.22
CA VAL A 257 0.88 11.80 -23.33
C VAL A 257 0.61 10.95 -24.57
N THR A 258 1.28 11.21 -25.70
CA THR A 258 1.26 10.33 -26.89
C THR A 258 1.69 8.92 -26.54
N SER A 259 2.78 8.77 -25.78
CA SER A 259 3.29 7.48 -25.34
C SER A 259 2.28 6.75 -24.44
N LEU A 260 1.64 7.47 -23.51
CA LEU A 260 0.60 6.90 -22.64
C LEU A 260 -0.65 6.48 -23.42
N VAL A 261 -1.18 7.32 -24.31
CA VAL A 261 -2.39 7.02 -25.11
C VAL A 261 -2.15 5.84 -26.07
N SER A 262 -0.93 5.72 -26.59
CA SER A 262 -0.52 4.58 -27.44
C SER A 262 -0.37 3.29 -26.63
N HIS A 263 0.14 3.40 -25.41
CA HIS A 263 0.39 2.26 -24.55
C HIS A 263 -0.88 1.76 -23.84
N HIS A 264 -1.75 2.67 -23.38
CA HIS A 264 -2.94 2.36 -22.59
C HIS A 264 -4.21 2.48 -23.41
N ASP A 265 -4.72 1.35 -23.87
CA ASP A 265 -5.85 1.29 -24.82
C ASP A 265 -7.11 1.98 -24.28
N MET A 266 -7.35 1.91 -22.98
CA MET A 266 -8.51 2.53 -22.32
C MET A 266 -8.52 4.07 -22.39
N MET A 267 -7.37 4.73 -22.61
CA MET A 267 -7.34 6.19 -22.86
C MET A 267 -7.97 6.57 -24.22
N ARG A 268 -8.17 5.58 -25.09
CA ARG A 268 -8.82 5.71 -26.41
C ARG A 268 -10.25 5.16 -26.40
N ALA A 269 -10.76 4.71 -25.26
CA ALA A 269 -12.11 4.16 -25.15
C ALA A 269 -13.19 5.25 -25.29
N ARG A 270 -14.36 4.84 -25.77
CA ARG A 270 -15.62 5.57 -25.75
C ARG A 270 -16.73 4.63 -25.32
N PHE A 271 -17.79 5.18 -24.73
CA PHE A 271 -18.95 4.41 -24.29
C PHE A 271 -20.22 4.98 -24.94
N GLU A 272 -20.98 4.09 -25.55
CA GLU A 272 -22.19 4.43 -26.31
C GLU A 272 -23.26 3.37 -26.08
N LEU A 273 -24.52 3.80 -26.16
CA LEU A 273 -25.69 2.92 -26.11
C LEU A 273 -26.00 2.46 -27.54
N VAL A 274 -25.84 1.17 -27.82
CA VAL A 274 -26.11 0.54 -29.12
C VAL A 274 -27.22 -0.47 -28.93
N ASP A 275 -28.30 -0.35 -29.69
CA ASP A 275 -29.48 -1.23 -29.62
C ASP A 275 -30.06 -1.40 -28.19
N GLY A 276 -29.93 -0.37 -27.36
CA GLY A 276 -30.42 -0.36 -25.98
C GLY A 276 -29.44 -0.96 -24.94
N GLU A 277 -28.25 -1.38 -25.37
CA GLU A 277 -27.20 -1.92 -24.50
C GLU A 277 -25.97 -1.01 -24.48
N TRP A 278 -25.40 -0.81 -23.29
CA TRP A 278 -24.16 -0.04 -23.15
C TRP A 278 -22.98 -0.88 -23.61
N CYS A 279 -22.19 -0.34 -24.53
CA CYS A 279 -20.97 -0.98 -25.01
C CYS A 279 -19.77 -0.01 -24.95
N GLY A 280 -18.58 -0.60 -24.85
CA GLY A 280 -17.33 0.14 -24.95
C GLY A 280 -16.73 -0.03 -26.35
N ARG A 281 -16.07 1.00 -26.85
CA ARG A 281 -15.29 0.94 -28.09
C ARG A 281 -13.94 1.61 -27.92
N VAL A 282 -12.86 0.88 -28.16
CA VAL A 282 -11.51 1.44 -28.21
C VAL A 282 -11.25 1.97 -29.63
N LEU A 283 -10.97 3.27 -29.75
CA LEU A 283 -10.64 3.91 -31.02
C LEU A 283 -9.20 3.57 -31.47
N PRO A 284 -8.89 3.51 -32.77
CA PRO A 284 -7.51 3.37 -33.24
C PRO A 284 -6.64 4.57 -32.79
N ILE A 285 -5.32 4.39 -32.80
CA ILE A 285 -4.40 5.48 -32.50
C ILE A 285 -4.44 6.49 -33.66
N VAL A 286 -4.89 7.71 -33.37
CA VAL A 286 -4.90 8.85 -34.30
C VAL A 286 -4.41 10.09 -33.55
N ASP A 287 -3.68 10.97 -34.24
CA ASP A 287 -3.00 12.13 -33.62
C ASP A 287 -3.97 13.07 -32.89
N ASP A 288 -5.19 13.23 -33.39
CA ASP A 288 -6.22 14.12 -32.82
C ASP A 288 -6.69 13.73 -31.41
N LEU A 289 -6.37 12.51 -30.96
CA LEU A 289 -6.67 12.07 -29.59
C LEU A 289 -5.71 12.66 -28.57
N VAL A 290 -4.49 13.04 -28.97
CA VAL A 290 -3.47 13.54 -28.06
C VAL A 290 -3.66 15.04 -27.82
N LYS A 291 -4.27 15.38 -26.67
CA LYS A 291 -4.42 16.77 -26.24
C LYS A 291 -3.70 17.02 -24.92
N VAL A 292 -2.86 18.05 -24.91
CA VAL A 292 -2.22 18.62 -23.72
C VAL A 292 -2.40 20.12 -23.77
N ASN A 293 -3.05 20.66 -22.74
CA ASN A 293 -3.32 22.08 -22.61
C ASN A 293 -2.32 22.74 -21.66
N GLU A 294 -2.00 24.00 -21.89
CA GLU A 294 -1.13 24.79 -21.01
C GLU A 294 -1.91 25.95 -20.42
N VAL A 295 -1.77 26.16 -19.11
CA VAL A 295 -2.42 27.24 -18.35
C VAL A 295 -1.38 27.93 -17.47
N THR A 296 -1.45 29.25 -17.41
CA THR A 296 -0.64 30.04 -16.46
C THR A 296 -1.52 30.39 -15.26
N LEU A 297 -1.12 29.91 -14.08
CA LEU A 297 -1.78 30.24 -12.82
C LEU A 297 -1.38 31.64 -12.36
N THR A 298 -2.26 32.29 -11.60
CA THR A 298 -2.03 33.63 -11.02
C THR A 298 -2.22 33.55 -9.51
N ASN A 299 -1.93 34.64 -8.78
CA ASN A 299 -2.23 34.71 -7.34
C ASN A 299 -3.74 34.62 -7.04
N GLU A 300 -4.59 34.86 -8.05
CA GLU A 300 -6.05 34.91 -7.95
C GLU A 300 -6.71 33.62 -8.47
N THR A 301 -5.95 32.75 -9.14
CA THR A 301 -6.45 31.50 -9.73
C THR A 301 -5.58 30.35 -9.27
N SER A 302 -6.13 29.55 -8.35
CA SER A 302 -5.50 28.33 -7.89
C SER A 302 -5.61 27.22 -8.94
N TYR A 303 -4.83 26.17 -8.80
CA TYR A 303 -5.03 24.97 -9.62
C TYR A 303 -6.38 24.29 -9.32
N PHE A 304 -6.99 24.47 -8.13
CA PHE A 304 -8.32 23.92 -7.83
C PHE A 304 -9.41 24.60 -8.67
N ASP A 305 -9.31 25.90 -8.92
CA ASP A 305 -10.24 26.63 -9.79
C ASP A 305 -10.18 26.09 -11.21
N VAL A 306 -8.97 25.89 -11.73
CA VAL A 306 -8.74 25.30 -13.06
C VAL A 306 -9.29 23.87 -13.11
N ILE A 307 -8.99 23.04 -12.11
CA ILE A 307 -9.47 21.64 -12.03
C ILE A 307 -11.00 21.58 -12.06
N ALA A 308 -11.67 22.41 -11.26
CA ALA A 308 -13.13 22.48 -11.19
C ALA A 308 -13.75 22.85 -12.54
N GLU A 309 -13.09 23.71 -13.31
CA GLU A 309 -13.54 24.07 -14.66
C GLU A 309 -13.31 22.96 -15.67
N VAL A 310 -12.09 22.42 -15.74
CA VAL A 310 -11.70 21.48 -16.79
C VAL A 310 -12.38 20.12 -16.62
N ASN A 311 -12.67 19.70 -15.39
CA ASN A 311 -13.38 18.43 -15.14
C ASN A 311 -14.77 18.38 -15.78
N ARG A 312 -15.42 19.54 -15.97
CA ARG A 312 -16.71 19.64 -16.67
C ARG A 312 -16.61 19.39 -18.18
N LEU A 313 -15.40 19.32 -18.73
CA LEU A 313 -15.16 19.08 -20.16
C LEU A 313 -15.15 17.59 -20.52
N MET A 314 -15.11 16.68 -19.53
CA MET A 314 -15.08 15.25 -19.82
C MET A 314 -16.37 14.80 -20.50
N ASN A 315 -16.22 13.88 -21.45
CA ASN A 315 -17.34 13.21 -22.10
C ASN A 315 -16.91 11.80 -22.49
N PHE A 316 -17.50 10.78 -21.86
CA PHE A 316 -17.12 9.38 -22.13
C PHE A 316 -17.57 8.91 -23.53
N SER A 317 -18.54 9.57 -24.18
CA SER A 317 -19.11 9.14 -25.47
C SER A 317 -18.36 9.73 -26.66
N THR A 318 -18.11 11.05 -26.65
CA THR A 318 -17.42 11.74 -27.75
C THR A 318 -15.97 12.09 -27.41
N GLY A 319 -15.63 12.12 -26.12
CA GLY A 319 -14.36 12.65 -25.62
C GLY A 319 -14.44 14.15 -25.30
N PRO A 320 -13.45 14.68 -24.57
CA PRO A 320 -12.27 13.98 -24.06
C PRO A 320 -12.60 13.03 -22.89
N ILE A 321 -12.06 11.80 -22.92
CA ILE A 321 -12.22 10.81 -21.83
C ILE A 321 -11.10 10.91 -20.79
N TYR A 322 -10.09 11.71 -21.09
CA TYR A 322 -9.03 12.10 -20.17
C TYR A 322 -8.70 13.58 -20.39
N LEU A 323 -8.17 14.24 -19.37
CA LEU A 323 -7.75 15.64 -19.37
C LEU A 323 -6.27 15.71 -19.01
N ALA A 324 -5.44 16.37 -19.81
CA ALA A 324 -4.03 16.61 -19.52
C ALA A 324 -3.71 18.11 -19.58
N TYR A 325 -3.29 18.67 -18.44
CA TYR A 325 -3.04 20.10 -18.28
C TYR A 325 -1.68 20.34 -17.62
N VAL A 326 -0.87 21.19 -18.26
CA VAL A 326 0.36 21.75 -17.71
C VAL A 326 0.03 23.12 -17.13
N MET A 327 0.20 23.29 -15.83
CA MET A 327 -0.12 24.53 -15.12
C MET A 327 1.17 25.15 -14.58
N ASN A 328 1.50 26.37 -15.02
CA ASN A 328 2.73 27.05 -14.62
C ASN A 328 2.43 28.17 -13.62
N TYR A 329 3.20 28.24 -12.52
CA TYR A 329 3.09 29.28 -11.51
C TYR A 329 4.47 29.68 -10.97
N GLN A 330 4.88 30.94 -11.19
CA GLN A 330 6.13 31.50 -10.63
C GLN A 330 7.37 30.57 -10.76
N GLY A 331 7.55 29.94 -11.93
CA GLY A 331 8.66 29.01 -12.20
C GLY A 331 8.47 27.58 -11.70
N THR A 332 7.37 27.29 -10.99
CA THR A 332 6.92 25.93 -10.66
C THR A 332 5.97 25.43 -11.74
N GLN A 333 6.11 24.16 -12.15
CA GLN A 333 5.20 23.52 -13.09
C GLN A 333 4.44 22.39 -12.40
N TYR A 334 3.14 22.35 -12.63
CA TYR A 334 2.26 21.27 -12.23
C TYR A 334 1.72 20.56 -13.47
N PHE A 335 1.53 19.25 -13.38
CA PHE A 335 0.89 18.44 -14.40
C PHE A 335 -0.32 17.74 -13.79
N TYR A 336 -1.49 18.07 -14.33
CA TYR A 336 -2.76 17.46 -13.97
C TYR A 336 -3.16 16.48 -15.07
N LEU A 337 -3.41 15.23 -14.67
CA LEU A 337 -4.00 14.19 -15.50
C LEU A 337 -5.26 13.68 -14.81
N ALA A 338 -6.41 13.75 -15.47
CA ALA A 338 -7.61 13.09 -15.00
C ALA A 338 -8.13 12.12 -16.07
N LEU A 339 -8.48 10.91 -15.68
CA LEU A 339 -9.18 9.96 -16.53
C LEU A 339 -10.61 9.81 -16.02
N HIS A 340 -11.56 9.55 -16.92
CA HIS A 340 -12.90 9.16 -16.50
C HIS A 340 -12.85 7.83 -15.75
N HIS A 341 -13.60 7.69 -14.65
CA HIS A 341 -13.53 6.50 -13.81
C HIS A 341 -14.01 5.21 -14.52
N LEU A 342 -14.79 5.33 -15.60
CA LEU A 342 -15.12 4.20 -16.49
C LEU A 342 -13.88 3.55 -17.15
N ILE A 343 -12.76 4.27 -17.22
CA ILE A 343 -11.52 3.81 -17.88
C ILE A 343 -10.34 3.67 -16.93
N ALA A 344 -10.49 4.07 -15.67
CA ALA A 344 -9.40 4.08 -14.70
C ALA A 344 -9.93 4.00 -13.27
N ASP A 345 -9.14 3.38 -12.41
CA ASP A 345 -9.26 3.42 -10.95
C ASP A 345 -8.00 4.03 -10.33
N ASN A 346 -7.98 4.17 -9.00
CA ASN A 346 -6.83 4.73 -8.29
C ASN A 346 -5.52 3.96 -8.57
N MET A 347 -5.59 2.63 -8.70
CA MET A 347 -4.41 1.84 -9.02
C MET A 347 -3.92 2.07 -10.46
N SER A 348 -4.82 2.34 -11.39
CA SER A 348 -4.49 2.79 -12.74
C SER A 348 -3.77 4.14 -12.72
N MET A 349 -4.17 5.06 -11.85
CA MET A 349 -3.46 6.34 -11.70
C MET A 349 -2.07 6.17 -11.08
N ASN A 350 -1.89 5.23 -10.15
CA ASN A 350 -0.58 4.87 -9.60
C ASN A 350 0.35 4.36 -10.71
N LEU A 351 -0.15 3.47 -11.56
CA LEU A 351 0.57 2.97 -12.73
C LEU A 351 0.96 4.12 -13.67
N LEU A 352 0.01 4.99 -14.02
CA LEU A 352 0.24 6.13 -14.91
C LEU A 352 1.27 7.11 -14.33
N SER A 353 1.27 7.38 -13.04
CA SER A 353 2.28 8.23 -12.40
C SER A 353 3.69 7.63 -12.55
N GLY A 354 3.84 6.32 -12.35
CA GLY A 354 5.09 5.59 -12.58
C GLY A 354 5.54 5.66 -14.04
N ASN A 355 4.61 5.47 -14.98
CA ASN A 355 4.89 5.57 -16.42
C ASN A 355 5.35 6.97 -16.84
N ILE A 356 4.69 8.03 -16.36
CA ILE A 356 5.08 9.41 -16.64
C ILE A 356 6.50 9.68 -16.15
N ARG A 357 6.86 9.18 -14.96
CA ARG A 357 8.21 9.31 -14.42
C ARG A 357 9.27 8.60 -15.27
N MET A 358 8.98 7.39 -15.76
CA MET A 358 9.87 6.66 -16.66
C MET A 358 10.12 7.49 -17.92
N LEU A 359 9.05 8.00 -18.54
CA LEU A 359 9.15 8.82 -19.75
C LEU A 359 9.89 10.15 -19.50
N LEU A 360 9.64 10.83 -18.37
CA LEU A 360 10.35 12.05 -17.96
C LEU A 360 11.86 11.84 -17.75
N THR A 361 12.29 10.60 -17.50
CA THR A 361 13.69 10.20 -17.31
C THR A 361 14.27 9.46 -18.51
N GLY A 362 13.56 9.42 -19.64
CA GLY A 362 13.99 8.76 -20.87
C GLY A 362 13.99 7.23 -20.81
N GLN A 363 13.35 6.63 -19.79
CA GLN A 363 13.15 5.19 -19.68
C GLN A 363 11.94 4.76 -20.52
N PRO A 364 12.00 3.59 -21.18
CA PRO A 364 10.86 3.05 -21.92
C PRO A 364 9.75 2.63 -20.95
N LEU A 365 8.50 2.59 -21.44
CA LEU A 365 7.40 1.98 -20.70
C LEU A 365 7.61 0.46 -20.56
N PRO A 366 7.07 -0.18 -19.51
CA PRO A 366 7.09 -1.64 -19.38
C PRO A 366 6.34 -2.32 -20.54
N GLY A 367 6.46 -3.64 -20.66
CA GLY A 367 5.69 -4.39 -21.65
C GLY A 367 4.18 -4.32 -21.37
N LYS A 368 3.35 -4.36 -22.43
CA LYS A 368 1.90 -4.43 -22.25
C LYS A 368 1.49 -5.75 -21.59
N THR A 369 0.49 -5.67 -20.73
CA THR A 369 -0.22 -6.82 -20.14
C THR A 369 -1.57 -7.04 -20.82
N LEU A 370 -2.40 -7.94 -20.29
CA LEU A 370 -3.74 -8.24 -20.82
C LEU A 370 -4.56 -6.94 -20.96
N SER A 371 -5.07 -6.65 -22.15
CA SER A 371 -5.90 -5.44 -22.34
C SER A 371 -7.17 -5.51 -21.49
N TYR A 372 -7.70 -4.36 -21.08
CA TYR A 372 -8.93 -4.30 -20.28
C TYR A 372 -10.12 -4.93 -21.03
N ALA A 373 -10.23 -4.69 -22.33
CA ALA A 373 -11.27 -5.27 -23.17
C ALA A 373 -11.19 -6.81 -23.21
N ARG A 374 -9.99 -7.38 -23.34
CA ARG A 374 -9.80 -8.84 -23.30
C ARG A 374 -10.05 -9.39 -21.90
N TRP A 375 -9.64 -8.68 -20.86
CA TRP A 375 -9.97 -9.04 -19.48
C TRP A 375 -11.49 -9.05 -19.23
N SER A 376 -12.23 -8.07 -19.75
CA SER A 376 -13.69 -8.01 -19.68
C SER A 376 -14.33 -9.24 -20.35
N GLN A 377 -13.88 -9.60 -21.56
CA GLN A 377 -14.34 -10.82 -22.24
C GLN A 377 -14.03 -12.09 -21.44
N ASN A 378 -12.82 -12.18 -20.88
CA ASN A 378 -12.44 -13.32 -20.05
C ASN A 378 -13.32 -13.45 -18.79
N LEU A 379 -13.78 -12.33 -18.22
CA LEU A 379 -14.74 -12.32 -17.12
C LEU A 379 -16.11 -12.84 -17.55
N ASP A 380 -16.59 -12.48 -18.74
CA ASP A 380 -17.84 -12.99 -19.29
C ASP A 380 -17.78 -14.51 -19.51
N ASP A 381 -16.67 -15.01 -20.06
CA ASP A 381 -16.42 -16.45 -20.22
C ASP A 381 -16.39 -17.15 -18.86
N LEU A 382 -15.72 -16.55 -17.88
CA LEU A 382 -15.63 -17.11 -16.53
C LEU A 382 -16.98 -17.14 -15.83
N ARG A 383 -17.80 -16.09 -15.98
CA ARG A 383 -19.16 -16.03 -15.43
C ARG A 383 -20.01 -17.22 -15.86
N GLN A 384 -19.82 -17.68 -17.10
CA GLN A 384 -20.54 -18.83 -17.65
C GLN A 384 -19.97 -20.17 -17.17
N ALA A 385 -18.70 -20.20 -16.76
CA ALA A 385 -17.96 -21.42 -16.40
C ALA A 385 -18.02 -21.76 -14.91
N ILE A 386 -18.22 -20.78 -14.02
CA ILE A 386 -18.20 -21.00 -12.56
C ILE A 386 -19.62 -21.03 -11.97
N SER A 387 -19.82 -21.86 -10.94
CA SER A 387 -21.01 -21.76 -10.11
C SER A 387 -20.86 -20.58 -9.16
N LEU A 388 -21.84 -19.67 -9.18
CA LEU A 388 -21.90 -18.49 -8.32
C LEU A 388 -22.79 -18.72 -7.08
N ASP A 389 -23.43 -19.87 -6.97
CA ASP A 389 -24.34 -20.20 -5.85
C ASP A 389 -23.58 -20.57 -4.56
N SER A 390 -22.26 -20.72 -4.63
CA SER A 390 -21.45 -21.29 -3.55
C SER A 390 -20.93 -20.28 -2.53
N TYR A 391 -21.34 -19.01 -2.57
CA TYR A 391 -20.87 -18.00 -1.62
C TYR A 391 -22.04 -17.36 -0.85
N GLU A 392 -21.88 -17.26 0.47
CA GLU A 392 -22.90 -16.69 1.35
C GLU A 392 -22.81 -15.16 1.34
N LEU A 393 -23.89 -14.50 0.96
CA LEU A 393 -24.05 -13.06 1.17
C LEU A 393 -24.32 -12.74 2.65
N PRO A 394 -23.97 -11.52 3.09
CA PRO A 394 -24.54 -10.98 4.31
C PRO A 394 -26.07 -11.07 4.33
N LYS A 395 -26.65 -11.32 5.51
CA LYS A 395 -28.11 -11.27 5.65
C LYS A 395 -28.55 -9.81 5.63
N GLU A 396 -29.67 -9.51 4.98
CA GLU A 396 -30.22 -8.14 4.93
C GLU A 396 -30.40 -7.51 6.33
N ALA A 397 -30.79 -8.33 7.32
CA ALA A 397 -30.93 -7.90 8.70
C ALA A 397 -29.61 -7.41 9.35
N GLU A 398 -28.45 -7.74 8.78
CA GLU A 398 -27.14 -7.29 9.23
C GLU A 398 -26.68 -5.99 8.53
N LEU A 399 -27.31 -5.63 7.41
CA LEU A 399 -26.95 -4.46 6.58
C LEU A 399 -27.70 -3.20 7.02
N VAL A 400 -27.67 -2.92 8.32
CA VAL A 400 -28.40 -1.81 8.92
C VAL A 400 -27.45 -0.78 9.52
N LEU A 401 -27.83 0.49 9.41
CA LEU A 401 -27.16 1.56 10.13
C LEU A 401 -27.44 1.43 11.63
N PRO A 402 -26.50 1.84 12.48
CA PRO A 402 -26.75 1.89 13.90
C PRO A 402 -27.73 3.03 14.20
N PRO A 403 -28.54 2.92 15.27
CA PRO A 403 -29.40 3.98 15.72
C PRO A 403 -28.62 5.29 15.96
N ALA A 404 -29.10 6.39 15.37
CA ALA A 404 -28.46 7.70 15.47
C ALA A 404 -28.69 8.43 16.80
N ASP A 405 -29.48 7.84 17.71
CA ASP A 405 -30.01 8.48 18.91
C ASP A 405 -29.04 8.52 20.10
N VAL A 406 -27.86 7.88 20.00
CA VAL A 406 -26.82 7.86 21.06
C VAL A 406 -26.42 9.27 21.53
N PHE A 407 -26.50 10.30 20.69
CA PHE A 407 -26.07 11.67 21.02
C PHE A 407 -27.14 12.76 20.91
N GLN A 408 -28.43 12.40 20.81
CA GLN A 408 -29.57 13.30 20.52
C GLN A 408 -29.46 14.07 19.19
N LYS A 409 -30.52 14.01 18.37
CA LYS A 409 -30.64 14.80 17.14
C LYS A 409 -30.79 16.28 17.47
N GLN A 410 -30.06 17.16 16.79
CA GLN A 410 -30.58 18.51 16.55
C GLN A 410 -31.56 18.41 15.36
N HIS A 411 -32.84 18.59 15.62
CA HIS A 411 -33.83 18.69 14.55
C HIS A 411 -33.52 19.89 13.64
N GLY A 412 -33.39 19.67 12.33
CA GLY A 412 -33.32 20.75 11.32
C GLY A 412 -32.11 20.77 10.38
N GLY A 413 -31.27 19.73 10.34
CA GLY A 413 -30.15 19.65 9.39
C GLY A 413 -30.60 19.41 7.94
N SER A 414 -29.99 20.13 6.99
CA SER A 414 -30.06 19.81 5.56
C SER A 414 -29.38 18.45 5.31
N LYS A 415 -29.91 17.64 4.38
CA LYS A 415 -29.21 16.46 3.84
C LYS A 415 -27.99 16.96 3.06
N SER A 416 -26.87 17.11 3.75
CA SER A 416 -25.62 17.53 3.14
C SER A 416 -24.49 16.74 3.78
N PRO A 417 -23.63 16.09 2.97
CA PRO A 417 -22.50 15.36 3.50
C PRO A 417 -21.59 16.33 4.25
N ARG A 418 -21.17 15.93 5.45
CA ARG A 418 -20.15 16.64 6.23
C ARG A 418 -18.91 15.78 6.32
N LEU A 419 -17.75 16.43 6.27
CA LEU A 419 -16.45 15.79 6.27
C LEU A 419 -15.72 16.08 7.59
N LEU A 420 -15.20 15.04 8.24
CA LEU A 420 -14.31 15.14 9.39
C LEU A 420 -13.07 14.30 9.12
N SER A 421 -11.90 14.83 9.48
CA SER A 421 -10.61 14.14 9.33
C SER A 421 -9.91 13.98 10.68
N SER A 422 -9.37 12.80 10.94
CA SER A 422 -8.41 12.55 12.00
C SER A 422 -7.10 12.08 11.38
N ASN A 423 -5.99 12.55 11.96
CA ASN A 423 -4.64 12.14 11.60
C ASN A 423 -3.98 11.54 12.83
N LEU A 424 -3.63 10.27 12.72
CA LEU A 424 -2.95 9.52 13.75
C LEU A 424 -1.49 9.33 13.32
N ASP A 425 -0.60 10.09 13.95
CA ASP A 425 0.83 9.81 13.84
C ASP A 425 1.12 8.47 14.54
N VAL A 426 1.50 7.51 13.72
CA VAL A 426 1.83 6.13 14.10
C VAL A 426 3.29 5.82 13.76
N ALA A 427 4.12 6.85 13.54
CA ALA A 427 5.47 6.73 12.98
C ALA A 427 6.40 5.77 13.69
N THR A 428 6.20 5.57 14.98
CA THR A 428 7.01 4.62 15.77
C THR A 428 6.42 3.22 15.87
N THR A 429 5.33 2.91 15.14
CA THR A 429 4.34 1.91 15.59
C THR A 429 3.55 1.20 14.49
N LEU A 430 3.58 1.64 13.24
CA LEU A 430 2.98 0.92 12.09
C LEU A 430 3.94 0.79 10.92
N SER A 431 5.24 1.07 11.13
CA SER A 431 6.22 0.64 10.15
C SER A 431 6.06 -0.87 10.06
N THR A 432 5.62 -1.35 8.90
CA THR A 432 5.42 -2.77 8.59
C THR A 432 6.66 -3.63 8.91
N LYS A 433 7.81 -2.98 9.13
CA LYS A 433 9.08 -3.53 9.59
C LYS A 433 9.10 -4.02 11.06
N GLN A 434 8.19 -3.57 11.94
CA GLN A 434 8.14 -4.04 13.34
C GLN A 434 7.28 -5.30 13.49
N PHE A 435 6.09 -5.33 12.87
CA PHE A 435 5.14 -6.45 13.00
C PHE A 435 5.24 -7.47 11.88
N GLY A 436 6.31 -7.42 11.08
CA GLY A 436 6.52 -8.32 9.97
C GLY A 436 6.26 -9.78 10.34
N HIS A 437 6.79 -10.22 11.48
CA HIS A 437 6.64 -11.58 11.98
C HIS A 437 5.19 -12.00 12.33
N LEU A 438 4.25 -11.06 12.53
CA LEU A 438 2.89 -11.33 12.98
C LEU A 438 1.85 -11.45 11.86
N ASP A 439 2.23 -11.27 10.59
CA ASP A 439 1.30 -11.44 9.46
C ASP A 439 0.00 -10.60 9.60
N ILE A 440 0.19 -9.33 9.97
CA ILE A 440 -0.88 -8.33 10.15
C ILE A 440 -0.63 -7.16 9.20
N SER A 441 -1.64 -6.81 8.41
CA SER A 441 -1.64 -5.64 7.53
C SER A 441 -2.09 -4.37 8.25
N VAL A 442 -1.76 -3.20 7.70
CA VAL A 442 -2.25 -1.91 8.21
C VAL A 442 -3.79 -1.84 8.13
N GLU A 443 -4.38 -2.41 7.08
CA GLU A 443 -5.82 -2.46 6.88
C GLU A 443 -6.52 -3.31 7.96
N ASP A 444 -5.91 -4.43 8.37
CA ASP A 444 -6.42 -5.25 9.49
C ASP A 444 -6.54 -4.43 10.77
N ILE A 445 -5.52 -3.60 11.06
CA ILE A 445 -5.49 -2.75 12.26
C ILE A 445 -6.53 -1.65 12.17
N ILE A 446 -6.66 -0.99 11.00
CA ILE A 446 -7.66 0.05 10.77
C ILE A 446 -9.07 -0.50 10.98
N LEU A 447 -9.40 -1.62 10.33
CA LEU A 447 -10.73 -2.21 10.36
C LEU A 447 -11.05 -2.87 11.70
N THR A 448 -10.06 -3.44 12.39
CA THR A 448 -10.24 -3.92 13.77
C THR A 448 -10.50 -2.74 14.71
N GLY A 449 -9.73 -1.65 14.58
CA GLY A 449 -9.96 -0.44 15.35
C GLY A 449 -11.34 0.16 15.08
N LEU A 450 -11.78 0.13 13.81
CA LEU A 450 -13.10 0.63 13.41
C LEU A 450 -14.23 -0.24 13.98
N LEU A 451 -14.10 -1.56 13.89
CA LEU A 451 -15.05 -2.50 14.50
C LEU A 451 -15.16 -2.26 16.01
N LEU A 452 -14.03 -2.13 16.72
CA LEU A 452 -14.02 -1.88 18.16
C LEU A 452 -14.71 -0.56 18.51
N ALA A 453 -14.31 0.54 17.86
CA ALA A 453 -14.90 1.85 18.07
C ALA A 453 -16.41 1.86 17.79
N TYR A 454 -16.81 1.24 16.69
CA TYR A 454 -18.21 1.16 16.29
C TYR A 454 -19.04 0.32 17.26
N THR A 455 -18.50 -0.81 17.75
CA THR A 455 -19.15 -1.64 18.77
C THR A 455 -19.30 -0.89 20.10
N ASP A 456 -18.30 -0.11 20.51
CA ASP A 456 -18.29 0.66 21.76
C ASP A 456 -19.30 1.83 21.71
N VAL A 457 -19.35 2.55 20.59
CA VAL A 457 -20.21 3.75 20.46
C VAL A 457 -21.67 3.39 20.25
N PHE A 458 -21.97 2.35 19.48
CA PHE A 458 -23.34 2.04 19.06
C PHE A 458 -23.95 0.80 19.74
N ASP A 459 -23.25 0.18 20.69
CA ASP A 459 -23.67 -1.04 21.39
C ASP A 459 -24.14 -2.14 20.43
N CYS A 460 -23.33 -2.39 19.41
CA CYS A 460 -23.58 -3.38 18.37
C CYS A 460 -22.45 -4.41 18.30
N SER A 461 -22.72 -5.58 17.73
CA SER A 461 -21.73 -6.67 17.61
C SER A 461 -21.10 -6.76 16.22
N SER A 462 -21.50 -5.91 15.27
CA SER A 462 -21.02 -5.97 13.90
C SER A 462 -21.12 -4.63 13.17
N ILE A 463 -20.23 -4.43 12.20
CA ILE A 463 -20.30 -3.32 11.24
C ILE A 463 -20.47 -3.89 9.82
N PRO A 464 -21.58 -3.58 9.12
CA PRO A 464 -21.71 -3.89 7.70
C PRO A 464 -20.91 -2.86 6.90
N LEU A 465 -20.17 -3.29 5.88
CA LEU A 465 -19.33 -2.42 5.06
C LEU A 465 -19.55 -2.72 3.58
N GLN A 466 -19.71 -1.67 2.78
CA GLN A 466 -19.54 -1.71 1.34
C GLN A 466 -18.04 -1.57 1.12
N TYR A 467 -17.39 -2.71 0.93
CA TYR A 467 -15.95 -2.81 0.84
C TYR A 467 -15.50 -2.64 -0.62
N THR A 468 -14.47 -1.79 -0.79
CA THR A 468 -13.85 -1.51 -2.08
C THR A 468 -12.62 -2.40 -2.29
N SER A 469 -12.78 -3.46 -3.08
CA SER A 469 -11.66 -4.32 -3.51
C SER A 469 -11.02 -3.78 -4.78
N HIS A 470 -9.71 -4.01 -4.95
CA HIS A 470 -8.97 -3.62 -6.16
C HIS A 470 -9.45 -4.35 -7.45
N GLY A 471 -10.11 -5.51 -7.30
CA GLY A 471 -10.77 -6.27 -8.38
C GLY A 471 -9.88 -6.82 -9.50
N ARG A 472 -8.55 -6.77 -9.31
CA ARG A 472 -7.54 -7.35 -10.22
C ARG A 472 -7.20 -8.81 -9.92
N ASN A 473 -8.00 -9.44 -9.08
CA ASN A 473 -7.85 -10.84 -8.75
C ASN A 473 -8.31 -11.69 -9.94
N ALA A 474 -7.47 -12.64 -10.35
CA ALA A 474 -7.74 -13.53 -11.47
C ALA A 474 -8.48 -14.82 -11.07
N LEU A 475 -8.88 -15.00 -9.79
CA LEU A 475 -9.54 -16.23 -9.30
C LEU A 475 -8.75 -17.51 -9.64
N GLY A 476 -7.42 -17.44 -9.55
CA GLY A 476 -6.51 -18.53 -9.92
C GLY A 476 -6.20 -18.66 -11.42
N ASN A 477 -6.75 -17.81 -12.28
CA ASN A 477 -6.37 -17.73 -13.69
C ASN A 477 -5.03 -16.98 -13.87
N SER A 478 -4.36 -17.21 -15.00
CA SER A 478 -3.09 -16.56 -15.36
C SER A 478 -3.26 -15.19 -16.04
N TRP A 479 -4.33 -14.46 -15.71
CA TRP A 479 -4.62 -13.15 -16.29
C TRP A 479 -3.77 -12.06 -15.66
N ASP A 480 -2.69 -11.72 -16.34
CA ASP A 480 -1.84 -10.61 -15.93
C ASP A 480 -2.43 -9.28 -16.40
N VAL A 481 -2.94 -8.48 -15.46
CA VAL A 481 -3.44 -7.11 -15.66
C VAL A 481 -2.62 -6.07 -14.89
N SER A 482 -1.39 -6.41 -14.50
CA SER A 482 -0.55 -5.59 -13.62
C SER A 482 -0.12 -4.25 -14.24
N HIS A 483 -0.01 -4.18 -15.57
CA HIS A 483 0.30 -2.96 -16.32
C HIS A 483 -0.89 -2.44 -17.15
N THR A 484 -2.11 -2.84 -16.81
CA THR A 484 -3.31 -2.45 -17.54
C THR A 484 -4.04 -1.28 -16.85
N VAL A 485 -4.32 -0.20 -17.58
CA VAL A 485 -5.22 0.87 -17.13
C VAL A 485 -6.68 0.46 -17.39
N GLY A 486 -7.55 0.61 -16.40
CA GLY A 486 -8.95 0.21 -16.49
C GLY A 486 -9.72 0.42 -15.19
N PHE A 487 -11.04 0.23 -15.24
CA PHE A 487 -11.90 0.26 -14.05
C PHE A 487 -12.03 -1.16 -13.48
N PHE A 488 -11.13 -1.55 -12.56
CA PHE A 488 -11.12 -2.89 -11.98
C PHE A 488 -11.82 -2.98 -10.64
N VAL A 489 -11.90 -1.87 -9.90
CA VAL A 489 -12.46 -1.82 -8.55
C VAL A 489 -13.83 -2.48 -8.47
N ASN A 490 -14.00 -3.35 -7.47
CA ASN A 490 -15.26 -4.02 -7.19
C ASN A 490 -15.76 -3.63 -5.80
N LEU A 491 -17.06 -3.31 -5.72
CA LEU A 491 -17.75 -3.00 -4.48
C LEU A 491 -18.51 -4.25 -4.03
N CYS A 492 -18.29 -4.71 -2.80
CA CYS A 492 -19.01 -5.87 -2.25
C CYS A 492 -19.44 -5.65 -0.79
N PRO A 493 -20.58 -6.19 -0.36
CA PRO A 493 -21.01 -6.09 1.02
C PRO A 493 -20.27 -7.14 1.88
N ILE A 494 -19.62 -6.68 2.95
CA ILE A 494 -19.03 -7.54 3.98
C ILE A 494 -19.59 -7.17 5.36
N VAL A 495 -19.46 -8.06 6.33
CA VAL A 495 -19.84 -7.79 7.73
C VAL A 495 -18.69 -8.23 8.62
N LEU A 496 -18.09 -7.26 9.31
CA LEU A 496 -17.10 -7.54 10.35
C LEU A 496 -17.85 -7.75 11.67
N ARG A 497 -17.54 -8.82 12.38
CA ARG A 497 -18.25 -9.23 13.61
C ARG A 497 -17.29 -9.35 14.77
N ARG A 498 -17.70 -8.81 15.91
CA ARG A 498 -17.05 -9.00 17.20
C ARG A 498 -17.83 -10.06 17.99
N LYS A 499 -17.18 -11.16 18.37
CA LYS A 499 -17.83 -12.19 19.18
C LYS A 499 -17.94 -11.70 20.62
N GLU A 500 -19.03 -12.04 21.29
CA GLU A 500 -19.21 -11.70 22.70
C GLU A 500 -18.09 -12.33 23.54
N GLY A 501 -17.46 -11.53 24.41
CA GLY A 501 -16.34 -11.97 25.23
C GLY A 501 -15.04 -12.24 24.48
N SER A 502 -14.93 -11.96 23.18
CA SER A 502 -13.66 -12.13 22.45
C SER A 502 -12.63 -11.10 22.88
N ASP A 503 -11.40 -11.56 23.09
CA ASP A 503 -10.26 -10.68 23.27
C ASP A 503 -9.86 -9.99 21.95
N LEU A 504 -8.84 -9.13 22.06
CA LEU A 504 -8.34 -8.36 20.93
C LEU A 504 -7.78 -9.26 19.82
N ALA A 505 -7.01 -10.29 20.18
CA ALA A 505 -6.37 -11.18 19.22
C ALA A 505 -7.42 -11.97 18.42
N ALA A 506 -8.45 -12.49 19.09
CA ALA A 506 -9.57 -13.16 18.44
C ALA A 506 -10.36 -12.21 17.53
N THR A 507 -10.53 -10.95 17.92
CA THR A 507 -11.20 -9.93 17.10
C THR A 507 -10.38 -9.62 15.83
N LEU A 508 -9.08 -9.39 15.99
CA LEU A 508 -8.15 -9.15 14.88
C LEU A 508 -8.12 -10.34 13.90
N ASN A 509 -7.98 -11.56 14.41
CA ASN A 509 -8.02 -12.78 13.59
C ASN A 509 -9.35 -12.94 12.83
N GLY A 510 -10.46 -12.53 13.44
CA GLY A 510 -11.78 -12.51 12.80
C GLY A 510 -11.83 -11.55 11.60
N VAL A 511 -11.31 -10.34 11.76
CA VAL A 511 -11.20 -9.34 10.68
C VAL A 511 -10.28 -9.85 9.57
N GLN A 512 -9.11 -10.37 9.93
CA GLN A 512 -8.15 -10.93 8.97
C GLN A 512 -8.74 -12.05 8.11
N SER A 513 -9.49 -12.96 8.74
CA SER A 513 -10.14 -14.06 8.05
C SER A 513 -11.12 -13.55 6.97
N VAL A 514 -11.88 -12.50 7.27
CA VAL A 514 -12.77 -11.85 6.29
C VAL A 514 -11.96 -11.22 5.16
N LEU A 515 -10.93 -10.43 5.48
CA LEU A 515 -10.13 -9.72 4.47
C LEU A 515 -9.34 -10.66 3.55
N ARG A 516 -8.83 -11.79 4.05
CA ARG A 516 -8.13 -12.78 3.20
C ARG A 516 -9.03 -13.40 2.13
N GLY A 517 -10.33 -13.53 2.40
CA GLY A 517 -11.31 -14.06 1.43
C GLY A 517 -12.00 -13.00 0.56
N VAL A 518 -11.88 -11.72 0.91
CA VAL A 518 -12.70 -10.65 0.31
C VAL A 518 -12.39 -10.45 -1.17
N SER A 519 -11.15 -10.64 -1.60
CA SER A 519 -10.76 -10.44 -3.01
C SER A 519 -11.41 -11.46 -3.94
N ASP A 520 -11.51 -12.73 -3.54
CA ASP A 520 -12.22 -13.76 -4.32
C ASP A 520 -13.73 -13.50 -4.30
N PHE A 521 -14.25 -13.18 -3.11
CA PHE A 521 -15.65 -12.87 -2.92
C PHE A 521 -16.09 -11.67 -3.77
N ALA A 522 -15.31 -10.58 -3.81
CA ALA A 522 -15.65 -9.36 -4.54
C ALA A 522 -15.78 -9.60 -6.06
N VAL A 523 -14.90 -10.42 -6.65
CA VAL A 523 -15.01 -10.79 -8.07
C VAL A 523 -16.23 -11.67 -8.32
N LYS A 524 -16.48 -12.70 -7.50
CA LYS A 524 -17.66 -13.55 -7.63
C LYS A 524 -18.96 -12.77 -7.45
N TYR A 525 -19.00 -11.88 -6.46
CA TYR A 525 -20.10 -10.97 -6.21
C TYR A 525 -20.40 -10.11 -7.44
N MET A 526 -19.37 -9.47 -8.00
CA MET A 526 -19.47 -8.70 -9.24
C MET A 526 -20.00 -9.54 -10.41
N LEU A 527 -19.49 -10.76 -10.62
CA LEU A 527 -19.93 -11.66 -11.69
C LEU A 527 -21.38 -12.15 -11.54
N SER A 528 -21.90 -12.22 -10.31
CA SER A 528 -23.30 -12.61 -10.09
C SER A 528 -24.32 -11.59 -10.57
N GLY A 529 -23.92 -10.32 -10.68
CA GLY A 529 -24.83 -9.21 -10.96
C GLY A 529 -25.75 -8.86 -9.79
N GLN A 530 -25.51 -9.38 -8.59
CA GLN A 530 -26.22 -8.98 -7.37
C GLN A 530 -25.95 -7.51 -7.03
N THR A 531 -26.93 -6.84 -6.46
CA THR A 531 -26.92 -5.39 -6.21
C THR A 531 -27.10 -5.03 -4.74
N MET A 532 -26.95 -5.99 -3.84
CA MET A 532 -26.96 -5.76 -2.39
C MET A 532 -25.91 -4.70 -2.01
N LYS A 533 -26.34 -3.65 -1.30
CA LYS A 533 -25.46 -2.59 -0.82
C LYS A 533 -25.50 -2.54 0.71
N SER A 534 -24.34 -2.38 1.32
CA SER A 534 -24.25 -1.96 2.73
C SER A 534 -24.45 -0.44 2.82
N PRO A 535 -25.12 0.07 3.87
CA PRO A 535 -25.34 1.50 4.04
C PRO A 535 -24.12 2.27 4.55
N ILE A 536 -23.01 1.57 4.85
CA ILE A 536 -21.75 2.16 5.29
C ILE A 536 -20.68 1.77 4.27
N SER A 537 -19.93 2.71 3.72
CA SER A 537 -18.81 2.41 2.83
C SER A 537 -17.48 2.44 3.55
N TYR A 538 -16.55 1.58 3.12
CA TYR A 538 -15.16 1.62 3.53
C TYR A 538 -14.26 1.59 2.29
N ASN A 539 -13.41 2.61 2.20
CA ASN A 539 -12.43 2.77 1.13
C ASN A 539 -11.05 2.89 1.76
N PHE A 540 -10.16 1.97 1.42
CA PHE A 540 -8.77 2.08 1.80
C PHE A 540 -7.97 2.63 0.62
N PHE A 541 -7.44 3.83 0.80
CA PHE A 541 -6.47 4.41 -0.10
C PHE A 541 -5.08 4.05 0.43
N GLU A 542 -4.53 2.95 -0.08
CA GLU A 542 -3.08 2.84 -0.16
C GLU A 542 -2.60 3.85 -1.20
N THR A 543 -2.56 5.12 -0.79
CA THR A 543 -1.61 6.06 -1.36
C THR A 543 -0.26 5.42 -1.18
N HIS A 544 0.19 4.74 -2.23
CA HIS A 544 1.55 4.27 -2.31
C HIS A 544 2.39 5.50 -2.08
N ASP A 545 3.04 5.45 -0.93
CA ASP A 545 4.33 5.99 -0.65
C ASP A 545 4.73 7.02 -1.71
N ILE A 546 4.46 8.28 -1.37
CA ILE A 546 5.18 9.40 -1.96
C ILE A 546 6.70 9.10 -1.86
N SER A 547 7.18 8.13 -1.05
CA SER A 547 8.54 7.58 -1.07
C SER A 547 8.99 6.89 -2.38
N TYR A 548 8.10 6.26 -3.18
CA TYR A 548 8.47 5.85 -4.55
C TYR A 548 8.66 7.07 -5.45
N LEU A 549 8.10 8.22 -5.06
CA LEU A 549 7.99 9.44 -5.84
C LEU A 549 9.04 10.49 -5.39
N THR A 550 9.48 10.45 -4.14
CA THR A 550 10.54 11.28 -3.56
C THR A 550 11.88 10.57 -3.75
N GLY A 551 12.38 10.61 -4.98
CA GLY A 551 13.69 10.02 -5.28
C GLY A 551 14.15 10.15 -6.72
N VAL A 552 13.25 10.53 -7.63
CA VAL A 552 13.62 10.85 -9.01
C VAL A 552 13.67 12.36 -9.15
N ASN A 553 14.87 12.89 -9.45
CA ASN A 553 15.22 14.28 -9.75
C ASN A 553 14.03 15.19 -10.16
N GLY A 554 13.28 15.65 -9.15
CA GLY A 554 12.30 16.73 -9.19
C GLY A 554 10.87 16.43 -9.69
N VAL A 555 10.36 15.19 -9.62
CA VAL A 555 8.90 14.92 -9.75
C VAL A 555 8.31 14.58 -8.39
N GLU A 556 7.21 15.24 -8.01
CA GLU A 556 6.51 15.06 -6.73
C GLU A 556 5.01 14.90 -7.00
N VAL A 557 4.37 13.81 -6.55
CA VAL A 557 2.89 13.67 -6.65
C VAL A 557 2.25 14.44 -5.50
N ILE A 558 1.24 15.22 -5.83
CA ILE A 558 0.45 15.99 -4.86
C ILE A 558 -0.84 15.24 -4.58
N ASP A 559 -1.10 14.99 -3.30
CA ASP A 559 -2.39 14.46 -2.88
C ASP A 559 -3.45 15.55 -2.87
N ILE A 560 -4.12 15.70 -4.01
CA ILE A 560 -5.32 16.53 -4.14
C ILE A 560 -6.60 15.76 -3.80
N VAL A 561 -6.58 14.42 -3.82
CA VAL A 561 -7.81 13.62 -3.66
C VAL A 561 -8.33 13.78 -2.24
N THR A 562 -7.46 13.75 -1.23
CA THR A 562 -7.90 13.90 0.17
C THR A 562 -8.05 15.34 0.63
N SER A 563 -7.88 16.34 -0.25
CA SER A 563 -8.05 17.73 0.16
C SER A 563 -9.53 18.06 0.37
N ASP A 564 -9.83 18.86 1.40
CA ASP A 564 -11.18 19.35 1.65
C ASP A 564 -11.78 20.03 0.41
N GLU A 565 -10.95 20.77 -0.32
CA GLU A 565 -11.36 21.53 -1.50
C GLU A 565 -11.77 20.61 -2.65
N PHE A 566 -11.02 19.53 -2.89
CA PHE A 566 -11.39 18.54 -3.90
C PHE A 566 -12.59 17.70 -3.48
N GLN A 567 -12.66 17.28 -2.21
CA GLN A 567 -13.80 16.48 -1.71
C GLN A 567 -15.12 17.24 -1.79
N ARG A 568 -15.12 18.56 -1.59
CA ARG A 568 -16.30 19.42 -1.79
C ARG A 568 -16.74 19.51 -3.25
N GLN A 569 -15.83 19.30 -4.20
CA GLN A 569 -16.08 19.39 -5.64
C GLN A 569 -16.41 18.02 -6.27
N ARG A 570 -16.20 16.92 -5.54
CA ARG A 570 -16.37 15.56 -6.05
C ARG A 570 -17.86 15.31 -6.32
N VAL A 571 -18.16 14.69 -7.47
CA VAL A 571 -19.52 14.25 -7.79
C VAL A 571 -19.94 13.20 -6.76
N ASN A 572 -21.03 13.46 -6.03
CA ASN A 572 -21.61 12.56 -5.04
C ASN A 572 -22.12 11.30 -5.76
N ILE A 573 -21.31 10.25 -5.77
CA ILE A 573 -21.59 9.06 -6.58
C ILE A 573 -22.15 7.89 -5.76
N ASP A 574 -22.21 8.02 -4.45
CA ASP A 574 -23.04 7.18 -3.59
C ASP A 574 -23.14 7.93 -2.26
N GLU A 575 -24.27 8.60 -2.00
CA GLU A 575 -24.57 9.17 -0.68
C GLU A 575 -24.88 8.05 0.32
N MET A 576 -23.92 7.14 0.52
CA MET A 576 -24.00 6.24 1.66
C MET A 576 -24.05 7.13 2.91
N PRO A 577 -24.99 6.90 3.84
CA PRO A 577 -25.11 7.69 5.05
C PRO A 577 -23.83 7.85 5.87
N LEU A 578 -22.92 6.88 5.77
CA LEU A 578 -21.64 6.91 6.44
C LEU A 578 -20.56 6.32 5.53
N ASN A 579 -19.47 7.06 5.33
CA ASN A 579 -18.35 6.66 4.48
C ASN A 579 -17.06 6.83 5.26
N PHE A 580 -16.28 5.76 5.34
CA PHE A 580 -14.94 5.75 5.91
C PHE A 580 -13.92 5.70 4.78
N PHE A 581 -13.02 6.67 4.76
CA PHE A 581 -11.87 6.72 3.87
C PHE A 581 -10.63 6.63 4.75
N ALA A 582 -9.94 5.50 4.68
CA ALA A 582 -8.69 5.30 5.40
C ALA A 582 -7.50 5.46 4.45
N LYS A 583 -6.42 6.01 4.98
CA LYS A 583 -5.20 6.25 4.22
C LYS A 583 -3.99 6.06 5.11
N TYR A 584 -2.90 5.51 4.57
CA TYR A 584 -1.62 5.42 5.24
C TYR A 584 -0.51 6.03 4.36
N THR A 585 0.12 7.12 4.83
CA THR A 585 1.25 7.78 4.13
C THR A 585 2.27 8.32 5.08
N GLY A 586 3.55 8.14 4.73
CA GLY A 586 4.64 8.81 5.44
C GLY A 586 4.51 8.61 6.93
N GLU A 587 4.22 7.37 7.34
CA GLU A 587 4.08 6.98 8.75
C GLU A 587 2.86 7.58 9.51
N CYS A 588 1.95 8.24 8.80
CA CYS A 588 0.70 8.77 9.33
C CYS A 588 -0.51 7.98 8.80
N LEU A 589 -1.41 7.61 9.71
CA LEU A 589 -2.70 7.01 9.39
C LEU A 589 -3.78 8.09 9.44
N THR A 590 -4.46 8.31 8.33
CA THR A 590 -5.56 9.27 8.22
C THR A 590 -6.87 8.51 8.09
N LEU A 591 -7.85 8.85 8.94
CA LEU A 591 -9.25 8.45 8.76
C LEU A 591 -10.09 9.68 8.47
N LEU A 592 -10.72 9.66 7.31
CA LEU A 592 -11.64 10.68 6.85
C LEU A 592 -13.05 10.09 6.83
N VAL A 593 -14.00 10.76 7.49
CA VAL A 593 -15.38 10.31 7.60
C VAL A 593 -16.31 11.31 6.93
N SER A 594 -17.02 10.85 5.91
CA SER A 594 -18.14 11.59 5.31
C SER A 594 -19.46 11.01 5.81
N TYR A 595 -20.35 11.85 6.32
CA TYR A 595 -21.61 11.41 6.91
C TYR A 595 -22.80 12.29 6.53
N ASP A 596 -23.98 11.69 6.45
CA ASP A 596 -25.24 12.40 6.30
C ASP A 596 -25.58 13.14 7.61
N SER A 597 -25.52 14.47 7.56
CA SER A 597 -25.79 15.32 8.72
C SER A 597 -27.26 15.39 9.14
N SER A 598 -28.18 14.79 8.36
CA SER A 598 -29.56 14.52 8.78
C SER A 598 -29.68 13.28 9.66
N LEU A 599 -28.69 12.38 9.60
CA LEU A 599 -28.62 11.14 10.38
C LEU A 599 -27.69 11.29 11.58
N TYR A 600 -26.46 11.78 11.39
CA TYR A 600 -25.46 11.87 12.47
C TYR A 600 -25.05 13.31 12.78
N SER A 601 -24.78 13.59 14.06
CA SER A 601 -24.19 14.86 14.48
C SER A 601 -22.67 14.81 14.35
N ALA A 602 -22.03 15.97 14.16
CA ALA A 602 -20.57 16.07 14.17
C ALA A 602 -19.97 15.48 15.46
N LYS A 603 -20.63 15.72 16.61
CA LYS A 603 -20.22 15.16 17.90
C LYS A 603 -20.25 13.63 17.90
N CYS A 604 -21.30 13.01 17.35
CA CYS A 604 -21.38 11.56 17.24
C CYS A 604 -20.19 11.00 16.45
N ILE A 605 -19.89 11.58 15.30
CA ILE A 605 -18.80 11.12 14.43
C ILE A 605 -17.44 11.38 15.08
N SER A 606 -17.25 12.52 15.75
CA SER A 606 -16.02 12.79 16.52
C SER A 606 -15.76 11.72 17.58
N VAL A 607 -16.80 11.28 18.32
CA VAL A 607 -16.63 10.19 19.31
C VAL A 607 -16.23 8.88 18.65
N VAL A 608 -16.82 8.51 17.51
CA VAL A 608 -16.40 7.32 16.75
C VAL A 608 -14.93 7.41 16.35
N MET A 609 -14.49 8.58 15.88
CA MET A 609 -13.10 8.80 15.46
C MET A 609 -12.13 8.77 16.65
N GLU A 610 -12.47 9.39 17.77
CA GLU A 610 -11.69 9.34 19.02
C GLU A 610 -11.54 7.89 19.51
N LYS A 611 -12.64 7.13 19.52
CA LYS A 611 -12.62 5.71 19.88
C LYS A 611 -11.83 4.84 18.91
N TRP A 612 -11.85 5.18 17.64
CA TRP A 612 -11.04 4.53 16.63
C TRP A 612 -9.55 4.80 16.88
N GLU A 613 -9.15 6.04 17.17
CA GLU A 613 -7.76 6.36 17.52
C GLU A 613 -7.30 5.61 18.78
N GLU A 614 -8.12 5.59 19.83
CA GLU A 614 -7.86 4.83 21.07
C GLU A 614 -7.66 3.34 20.75
N SER A 615 -8.56 2.76 19.95
CA SER A 615 -8.53 1.35 19.59
C SER A 615 -7.29 1.00 18.74
N VAL A 616 -6.95 1.82 17.76
CA VAL A 616 -5.74 1.63 16.93
C VAL A 616 -4.49 1.73 17.81
N ARG A 617 -4.38 2.74 18.68
CA ARG A 617 -3.25 2.85 19.63
C ARG A 617 -3.17 1.63 20.56
N HIS A 618 -4.30 1.13 21.04
CA HIS A 618 -4.35 -0.05 21.89
C HIS A 618 -3.90 -1.32 21.16
N ILE A 619 -4.39 -1.54 19.92
CA ILE A 619 -3.96 -2.67 19.08
C ILE A 619 -2.46 -2.66 18.91
N VAL A 620 -1.95 -1.52 18.46
CA VAL A 620 -0.55 -1.29 18.21
C VAL A 620 0.31 -1.49 19.47
N HIS A 621 -0.15 -1.02 20.63
CA HIS A 621 0.55 -1.25 21.90
C HIS A 621 0.57 -2.73 22.29
N GLN A 622 -0.54 -3.44 22.12
CA GLN A 622 -0.63 -4.87 22.44
C GLN A 622 0.31 -5.70 21.56
N LEU A 623 0.37 -5.39 20.26
CA LEU A 623 1.28 -6.03 19.32
C LEU A 623 2.75 -5.80 19.71
N LYS A 624 3.09 -4.63 20.28
CA LYS A 624 4.43 -4.36 20.81
C LYS A 624 4.75 -5.11 22.09
N SER A 625 3.78 -5.29 22.98
CA SER A 625 4.01 -6.00 24.25
C SER A 625 4.13 -7.52 24.11
N GLN A 626 3.89 -8.05 22.90
CA GLN A 626 4.13 -9.45 22.55
C GLN A 626 5.54 -9.68 21.97
N GLU A 627 6.32 -8.61 21.72
CA GLU A 627 7.78 -8.65 21.57
C GLU A 627 8.45 -8.86 22.94
#